data_AF-W6LC05-F1
#
_entry.id   AF-W6LC05-F1
#
_cell.length_a   1.000
_cell.length_b   1.000
_cell.length_c   1.000
_cell.angle_alpha   90.00
_cell.angle_beta   90.00
_cell.angle_gamma   90.00
#
_symmetry.space_group_name_H-M   'P 1'
#
loop_
_entity.id
_entity.type
_entity.pdbx_description
1 polymer ?
#
loop_
_entity_poly.entity_id
_entity_poly.type
_entity_poly.pdbx_seq_one_letter_code
_entity_poly.pdbx_strand_id
1 'polypeptide(L)'
;MEKNTEENVKEDAEILMRDQQRKREKEEWERKKREAEEEEERRKKEERERIKEEEIRQKRREEEWNRLGPDLIQDLPPVPPPIKDDDDPNALRAWYLDDETSKSTLTMQSFKPGRKQDAPPVTMSDLFKLGIVCFYINLNEFSIVKQIIKERLYKHTDEVRISQTAKDDTFLVRWFNEHYNEDEQLRLVLDGSCYFDIRSVREKWIRIHLQTSQLIIIPAGMYHRGTLDENDYVALFQGFQESPRFVPINRPDNQADTRKSRLNYLMKLKKGNVAAELGFHV
;
A
#
# COMPACT_ATOMS: atom_id res chain seq x y z
N MET A 1 43.03 69.29 -22.01
CA MET A 1 42.38 68.51 -23.07
C MET A 1 42.57 67.00 -22.90
N GLU A 2 43.62 66.53 -22.21
CA GLU A 2 43.88 65.07 -22.02
C GLU A 2 42.96 64.35 -21.02
N LYS A 3 42.43 65.02 -19.98
CA LYS A 3 41.52 64.37 -19.01
C LYS A 3 40.22 63.83 -19.65
N ASN A 4 39.71 64.50 -20.67
CA ASN A 4 38.48 64.10 -21.37
C ASN A 4 38.70 62.86 -22.26
N THR A 5 39.94 62.56 -22.64
CA THR A 5 40.27 61.44 -23.53
C THR A 5 40.44 60.15 -22.75
N GLU A 6 41.03 60.19 -21.55
CA GLU A 6 41.13 59.04 -20.66
C GLU A 6 39.78 58.61 -20.06
N GLU A 7 38.87 59.54 -19.80
CA GLU A 7 37.50 59.24 -19.35
C GLU A 7 36.71 58.50 -20.43
N ASN A 8 36.76 58.99 -21.68
CA ASN A 8 36.10 58.33 -22.81
C ASN A 8 36.65 56.91 -23.08
N VAL A 9 37.97 56.70 -22.96
CA VAL A 9 38.60 55.37 -23.14
C VAL A 9 38.20 54.39 -22.02
N LYS A 10 38.02 54.88 -20.78
CA LYS A 10 37.52 54.06 -19.67
C LYS A 10 36.04 53.71 -19.85
N GLU A 11 35.23 54.66 -20.31
CA GLU A 11 33.81 54.46 -20.58
C GLU A 11 33.59 53.45 -21.72
N ASP A 12 34.38 53.54 -22.80
CA ASP A 12 34.38 52.56 -23.90
C ASP A 12 34.79 51.15 -23.45
N ALA A 13 35.78 51.05 -22.56
CA ALA A 13 36.21 49.76 -22.00
C ALA A 13 35.14 49.14 -21.09
N GLU A 14 34.42 49.96 -20.33
CA GLU A 14 33.32 49.52 -19.47
C GLU A 14 32.10 49.05 -20.28
N ILE A 15 31.78 49.75 -21.38
CA ILE A 15 30.76 49.31 -22.35
C ILE A 15 31.13 47.96 -22.96
N LEU A 16 32.38 47.79 -23.39
CA LEU A 16 32.86 46.52 -23.96
C LEU A 16 32.76 45.36 -22.96
N MET A 17 33.13 45.59 -21.69
CA MET A 17 33.02 44.57 -20.64
C MET A 17 31.56 44.20 -20.35
N ARG A 18 30.66 45.19 -20.30
CA ARG A 18 29.23 44.95 -20.10
C ARG A 18 28.60 44.18 -21.26
N ASP A 19 29.03 44.43 -22.49
CA ASP A 19 28.55 43.70 -23.66
C ASP A 19 29.09 42.26 -23.70
N GLN A 20 30.34 42.04 -23.29
CA GLN A 20 30.89 40.70 -23.11
C GLN A 20 30.15 39.92 -22.00
N GLN A 21 29.80 40.58 -20.90
CA GLN A 21 29.03 39.97 -19.82
C GLN A 21 27.62 39.59 -20.29
N ARG A 22 26.89 40.48 -20.97
CA ARG A 22 25.57 40.17 -21.53
C ARG A 22 25.62 39.01 -22.52
N LYS A 23 26.70 38.90 -23.30
CA LYS A 23 26.89 37.79 -24.24
C LYS A 23 27.07 36.46 -23.49
N ARG A 24 27.89 36.43 -22.44
CA ARG A 24 28.08 35.24 -21.59
C ARG A 24 26.79 34.82 -20.87
N GLU A 25 26.07 35.78 -20.31
CA GLU A 25 24.78 35.54 -19.64
C GLU A 25 23.74 34.98 -20.62
N LYS A 26 23.71 35.49 -21.86
CA LYS A 26 22.85 34.97 -22.91
C LYS A 26 23.22 33.53 -23.31
N GLU A 27 24.50 33.24 -23.50
CA GLU A 27 24.99 31.90 -23.80
C GLU A 27 24.69 30.90 -22.67
N GLU A 28 24.84 31.33 -21.41
CA GLU A 28 24.51 30.49 -20.25
C GLU A 28 23.00 30.24 -20.11
N TRP A 29 22.18 31.26 -20.37
CA TRP A 29 20.72 31.14 -20.40
C TRP A 29 20.25 30.19 -21.50
N GLU A 30 20.82 30.30 -22.71
CA GLU A 30 20.52 29.39 -23.82
C GLU A 30 20.93 27.95 -23.51
N ARG A 31 22.07 27.73 -22.83
CA ARG A 31 22.48 26.40 -22.37
C ARG A 31 21.51 25.82 -21.34
N LYS A 32 21.16 26.57 -20.30
CA LYS A 32 20.21 26.15 -19.25
C LYS A 32 18.84 25.82 -19.83
N LYS A 33 18.39 26.61 -20.83
CA LYS A 33 17.14 26.36 -21.53
C LYS A 33 17.17 25.03 -22.30
N ARG A 34 18.27 24.75 -23.01
CA ARG A 34 18.45 23.47 -23.72
C ARG A 34 18.49 22.27 -22.76
N GLU A 35 19.20 22.40 -21.64
CA GLU A 35 19.26 21.35 -20.60
C GLU A 35 17.87 21.08 -20.00
N ALA A 36 17.08 22.13 -19.75
CA ALA A 36 15.70 21.99 -19.25
C ALA A 36 14.77 21.32 -20.29
N GLU A 37 14.89 21.69 -21.58
CA GLU A 37 14.14 21.06 -22.66
C GLU A 37 14.50 19.57 -22.83
N GLU A 38 15.79 19.23 -22.72
CA GLU A 38 16.27 17.83 -22.76
C GLU A 38 15.78 17.01 -21.55
N GLU A 39 15.77 17.58 -20.34
CA GLU A 39 15.23 16.92 -19.16
C GLU A 39 13.71 16.70 -19.26
N GLU A 40 12.97 17.68 -19.78
CA GLU A 40 11.52 17.58 -19.99
C GLU A 40 11.19 16.48 -21.02
N GLU A 41 11.95 16.39 -22.11
CA GLU A 41 11.80 15.32 -23.11
C GLU A 41 12.13 13.95 -22.52
N ARG A 42 13.17 13.84 -21.69
CA ARG A 42 13.48 12.58 -20.98
C ARG A 42 12.34 12.16 -20.05
N ARG A 43 11.79 13.08 -19.25
CA ARG A 43 10.63 12.80 -18.38
C ARG A 43 9.41 12.36 -19.18
N LYS A 44 9.09 13.05 -20.28
CA LYS A 44 7.99 12.66 -21.18
C LYS A 44 8.20 11.27 -21.78
N LYS A 45 9.44 10.90 -22.11
CA LYS A 45 9.76 9.58 -22.63
C LYS A 45 9.57 8.50 -21.56
N GLU A 46 10.06 8.70 -20.35
CA GLU A 46 9.87 7.79 -19.21
C GLU A 46 8.39 7.63 -18.85
N GLU A 47 7.60 8.71 -18.85
CA GLU A 47 6.15 8.68 -18.63
C GLU A 47 5.44 7.84 -19.72
N ARG A 48 5.80 8.04 -20.99
CA ARG A 48 5.24 7.27 -22.12
C ARG A 48 5.61 5.79 -22.03
N GLU A 49 6.84 5.47 -21.63
CA GLU A 49 7.27 4.08 -21.42
C GLU A 49 6.49 3.43 -20.28
N ARG A 50 6.26 4.13 -19.16
CA ARG A 50 5.44 3.65 -18.05
C ARG A 50 3.99 3.42 -18.45
N ILE A 51 3.36 4.36 -19.15
CA ILE A 51 1.98 4.21 -19.66
C ILE A 51 1.89 2.99 -20.58
N LYS A 52 2.85 2.84 -21.50
CA LYS A 52 2.89 1.70 -22.43
C LYS A 52 3.09 0.37 -21.72
N GLU A 53 3.93 0.33 -20.68
CA GLU A 53 4.13 -0.87 -19.86
C GLU A 53 2.86 -1.23 -19.07
N GLU A 54 2.16 -0.22 -18.54
CA GLU A 54 0.88 -0.39 -17.85
C GLU A 54 -0.23 -0.86 -18.78
N GLU A 55 -0.32 -0.32 -20.00
CA GLU A 55 -1.22 -0.79 -21.06
C GLU A 55 -0.92 -2.24 -21.47
N ILE A 56 0.36 -2.60 -21.66
CA ILE A 56 0.75 -3.99 -21.95
C ILE A 56 0.34 -4.92 -20.80
N ARG A 57 0.51 -4.48 -19.56
CA ARG A 57 0.13 -5.25 -18.38
C ARG A 57 -1.38 -5.39 -18.24
N GLN A 58 -2.13 -4.33 -18.49
CA GLN A 58 -3.60 -4.36 -18.52
C GLN A 58 -4.09 -5.27 -19.63
N LYS A 59 -3.51 -5.17 -20.83
CA LYS A 59 -3.84 -6.04 -21.95
C LYS A 59 -3.51 -7.50 -21.67
N ARG A 60 -2.38 -7.81 -21.02
CA ARG A 60 -2.08 -9.18 -20.54
C ARG A 60 -3.10 -9.67 -19.51
N ARG A 61 -3.52 -8.82 -18.58
CA ARG A 61 -4.58 -9.16 -17.60
C ARG A 61 -5.92 -9.39 -18.29
N GLU A 62 -6.28 -8.57 -19.27
CA GLU A 62 -7.51 -8.72 -20.06
C GLU A 62 -7.43 -9.95 -21.00
N GLU A 63 -6.28 -10.23 -21.60
CA GLU A 63 -6.05 -11.44 -22.40
C GLU A 63 -6.05 -12.69 -21.51
N GLU A 64 -5.51 -12.64 -20.30
CA GLU A 64 -5.60 -13.72 -19.32
C GLU A 64 -7.05 -13.92 -18.87
N TRP A 65 -7.77 -12.84 -18.60
CA TRP A 65 -9.21 -12.84 -18.28
C TRP A 65 -10.07 -13.38 -19.43
N ASN A 66 -9.81 -12.97 -20.67
CA ASN A 66 -10.51 -13.43 -21.86
C ASN A 66 -10.13 -14.88 -22.22
N ARG A 67 -8.87 -15.29 -22.00
CA ARG A 67 -8.43 -16.69 -22.12
C ARG A 67 -9.13 -17.59 -21.10
N LEU A 68 -9.45 -17.05 -19.93
CA LEU A 68 -10.20 -17.77 -18.91
C LEU A 68 -11.66 -17.98 -19.30
N GLY A 69 -12.21 -17.16 -20.22
CA GLY A 69 -13.56 -17.30 -20.76
C GLY A 69 -14.67 -17.26 -19.69
N PRO A 70 -15.94 -17.15 -20.08
CA PRO A 70 -17.05 -17.35 -19.14
C PRO A 70 -17.22 -18.83 -18.73
N ASP A 71 -16.61 -19.76 -19.47
CA ASP A 71 -16.98 -21.19 -19.47
C ASP A 71 -15.81 -22.18 -19.29
N LEU A 72 -14.66 -21.76 -18.75
CA LEU A 72 -13.76 -22.73 -18.14
C LEU A 72 -14.25 -23.03 -16.72
N ILE A 73 -15.40 -23.71 -16.62
CA ILE A 73 -15.68 -24.59 -15.49
C ILE A 73 -14.70 -25.76 -15.66
N GLN A 74 -13.46 -25.56 -15.22
CA GLN A 74 -12.56 -26.63 -14.85
C GLN A 74 -12.26 -26.42 -13.38
N ASP A 75 -12.62 -27.41 -12.56
CA ASP A 75 -12.48 -27.46 -11.11
C ASP A 75 -11.24 -26.70 -10.64
N LEU A 76 -11.43 -25.42 -10.27
CA LEU A 76 -10.44 -24.74 -9.46
C LEU A 76 -10.36 -25.56 -8.17
N PRO A 77 -9.15 -25.87 -7.69
CA PRO A 77 -9.00 -26.68 -6.50
C PRO A 77 -9.78 -26.01 -5.36
N PRO A 78 -10.42 -26.79 -4.47
CA PRO A 78 -11.11 -26.22 -3.33
C PRO A 78 -10.14 -25.35 -2.54
N VAL A 79 -10.62 -24.21 -2.04
CA VAL A 79 -9.80 -23.37 -1.17
C VAL A 79 -9.39 -24.22 0.04
N PRO A 80 -8.08 -24.36 0.33
CA PRO A 80 -7.65 -25.10 1.50
C PRO A 80 -8.19 -24.45 2.78
N PRO A 81 -8.31 -25.19 3.90
CA PRO A 81 -8.69 -24.57 5.15
C PRO A 81 -7.69 -23.47 5.54
N PRO A 82 -8.16 -22.39 6.18
CA PRO A 82 -7.27 -21.33 6.63
C PRO A 82 -6.33 -21.82 7.74
N ILE A 83 -5.16 -21.19 7.82
CA ILE A 83 -4.18 -21.48 8.88
C ILE A 83 -4.76 -21.03 10.21
N LYS A 84 -4.76 -21.94 11.19
CA LYS A 84 -5.37 -21.75 12.51
C LYS A 84 -4.46 -22.18 13.67
N ASP A 85 -3.46 -23.01 13.39
CA ASP A 85 -2.58 -23.58 14.40
C ASP A 85 -1.32 -22.71 14.52
N ASP A 86 -0.99 -22.31 15.74
CA ASP A 86 0.18 -21.47 16.01
C ASP A 86 1.52 -22.18 15.68
N ASP A 87 1.50 -23.51 15.64
CA ASP A 87 2.66 -24.35 15.31
C ASP A 87 2.86 -24.51 13.79
N ASP A 88 1.94 -24.02 12.94
CA ASP A 88 2.13 -24.03 11.50
C ASP A 88 3.33 -23.13 11.14
N PRO A 89 4.30 -23.60 10.34
CA PRO A 89 5.46 -22.81 9.96
C PRO A 89 5.10 -21.52 9.20
N ASN A 90 3.90 -21.45 8.62
CA ASN A 90 3.37 -20.32 7.87
C ASN A 90 2.36 -19.48 8.67
N ALA A 91 2.17 -19.76 9.96
CA ALA A 91 1.30 -18.99 10.84
C ALA A 91 1.70 -17.50 10.87
N LEU A 92 0.70 -16.63 11.06
CA LEU A 92 0.94 -15.21 11.17
C LEU A 92 1.70 -14.89 12.46
N ARG A 93 2.74 -14.08 12.34
CA ARG A 93 3.45 -13.53 13.50
C ARG A 93 2.72 -12.27 13.95
N ALA A 94 2.10 -12.33 15.13
CA ALA A 94 1.38 -11.20 15.69
C ALA A 94 1.72 -10.94 17.16
N TRP A 95 1.59 -9.68 17.60
CA TRP A 95 1.88 -9.28 18.98
C TRP A 95 1.19 -7.96 19.34
N TYR A 96 1.03 -7.68 20.62
CA TYR A 96 0.55 -6.37 21.09
C TYR A 96 1.63 -5.30 20.95
N LEU A 97 1.22 -4.11 20.54
CA LEU A 97 2.11 -2.95 20.44
C LEU A 97 2.38 -2.29 21.80
N ASP A 98 3.59 -1.76 21.93
CA ASP A 98 3.98 -0.85 23.01
C ASP A 98 3.37 0.56 22.82
N ASP A 99 3.54 1.40 23.84
CA ASP A 99 2.96 2.75 23.85
C ASP A 99 3.66 3.71 22.86
N GLU A 100 4.87 3.37 22.39
CA GLU A 100 5.64 4.22 21.48
C GLU A 100 5.21 4.01 20.02
N THR A 101 5.09 2.75 19.60
CA THR A 101 4.69 2.32 18.25
C THR A 101 3.18 2.41 18.02
N SER A 102 2.38 2.41 19.09
CA SER A 102 0.91 2.54 19.01
C SER A 102 0.40 3.96 18.73
N LYS A 103 1.28 4.96 18.68
CA LYS A 103 0.91 6.36 18.36
C LYS A 103 0.20 6.45 17.00
N SER A 104 -0.69 7.44 16.89
CA SER A 104 -1.51 7.64 15.68
C SER A 104 -0.74 8.24 14.51
N THR A 105 0.33 9.00 14.78
CA THR A 105 1.16 9.64 13.76
C THR A 105 2.19 8.67 13.21
N LEU A 106 2.32 8.60 11.88
CA LEU A 106 3.36 7.83 11.22
C LEU A 106 4.73 8.44 11.53
N THR A 107 5.63 7.63 12.09
CA THR A 107 7.01 8.03 12.41
C THR A 107 7.96 6.87 12.10
N MET A 108 9.28 7.11 12.16
CA MET A 108 10.26 6.03 12.03
C MET A 108 10.07 4.88 13.03
N GLN A 109 9.49 5.18 14.21
CA GLN A 109 9.21 4.16 15.21
C GLN A 109 8.06 3.23 14.78
N SER A 110 7.15 3.71 13.92
CA SER A 110 6.04 2.92 13.37
C SER A 110 6.52 1.75 12.51
N PHE A 111 7.72 1.83 11.92
CA PHE A 111 8.33 0.77 11.10
C PHE A 111 9.02 -0.32 11.91
N LYS A 112 9.21 -0.13 13.21
CA LYS A 112 9.83 -1.13 14.09
C LYS A 112 8.81 -2.17 14.57
N PRO A 113 9.24 -3.34 15.07
CA PRO A 113 8.32 -4.33 15.61
C PRO A 113 7.43 -3.81 16.75
N GLY A 114 7.97 -3.04 17.70
CA GLY A 114 7.17 -2.44 18.78
C GLY A 114 6.52 -3.43 19.75
N ARG A 115 7.19 -4.56 20.02
CA ARG A 115 6.63 -5.65 20.84
C ARG A 115 6.50 -5.23 22.30
N LYS A 116 5.28 -5.30 22.86
CA LYS A 116 5.06 -5.16 24.29
C LYS A 116 5.52 -6.41 25.06
N GLN A 117 6.53 -6.27 25.90
CA GLN A 117 7.19 -7.39 26.58
C GLN A 117 6.26 -8.16 27.55
N ASP A 118 5.38 -7.45 28.28
CA ASP A 118 4.50 -8.05 29.29
C ASP A 118 3.11 -8.43 28.74
N ALA A 119 2.92 -8.42 27.43
CA ALA A 119 1.65 -8.76 26.83
C ALA A 119 1.49 -10.28 26.65
N PRO A 120 0.28 -10.82 26.79
CA PRO A 120 0.02 -12.22 26.44
C PRO A 120 0.32 -12.45 24.95
N PRO A 121 0.77 -13.66 24.57
CA PRO A 121 0.97 -14.00 23.16
C PRO A 121 -0.35 -13.87 22.40
N VAL A 122 -0.26 -13.40 21.15
CA VAL A 122 -1.40 -13.36 20.24
C VAL A 122 -1.39 -14.65 19.43
N THR A 123 -2.47 -15.41 19.52
CA THR A 123 -2.61 -16.69 18.80
C THR A 123 -3.37 -16.52 17.48
N MET A 124 -3.21 -17.46 16.57
CA MET A 124 -4.02 -17.60 15.36
C MET A 124 -5.51 -17.71 15.70
N SER A 125 -5.86 -18.36 16.82
CA SER A 125 -7.23 -18.41 17.33
C SER A 125 -7.77 -17.01 17.70
N ASP A 126 -6.95 -16.16 18.30
CA ASP A 126 -7.34 -14.78 18.63
C ASP A 126 -7.59 -13.95 17.37
N LEU A 127 -6.70 -14.06 16.37
CA LEU A 127 -6.86 -13.41 15.07
C LEU A 127 -8.12 -13.89 14.34
N PHE A 128 -8.36 -15.20 14.35
CA PHE A 128 -9.55 -15.80 13.74
C PHE A 128 -10.85 -15.32 14.41
N LYS A 129 -10.87 -15.23 15.75
CA LYS A 129 -12.03 -14.69 16.49
C LYS A 129 -12.29 -13.22 16.17
N LEU A 130 -11.24 -12.42 15.95
CA LEU A 130 -11.37 -11.03 15.47
C LEU A 130 -11.85 -10.97 14.01
N GLY A 131 -11.66 -12.05 13.24
CA GLY A 131 -12.12 -12.19 11.86
C GLY A 131 -11.01 -12.11 10.82
N ILE A 132 -9.75 -12.07 11.25
CA ILE A 132 -8.61 -12.19 10.35
C ILE A 132 -8.44 -13.66 9.98
N VAL A 133 -8.41 -13.93 8.68
CA VAL A 133 -8.23 -15.27 8.13
C VAL A 133 -6.95 -15.27 7.30
N CYS A 134 -6.11 -16.30 7.45
CA CYS A 134 -4.83 -16.40 6.78
C CYS A 134 -4.73 -17.65 5.90
N PHE A 135 -4.08 -17.49 4.74
CA PHE A 135 -3.68 -18.57 3.85
C PHE A 135 -2.22 -18.37 3.46
N TYR A 136 -1.51 -19.47 3.21
CA TYR A 136 -0.20 -19.46 2.59
C TYR A 136 -0.32 -19.84 1.11
N ILE A 137 0.18 -18.98 0.23
CA ILE A 137 -0.01 -19.07 -1.21
C ILE A 137 1.34 -19.32 -1.88
N ASN A 138 1.40 -20.40 -2.67
CA ASN A 138 2.50 -20.58 -3.61
C ASN A 138 2.34 -19.57 -4.76
N LEU A 139 3.24 -18.59 -4.85
CA LEU A 139 3.12 -17.52 -5.86
C LEU A 139 3.30 -18.02 -7.30
N ASN A 140 3.85 -19.22 -7.51
CA ASN A 140 3.89 -19.86 -8.83
C ASN A 140 2.53 -20.45 -9.25
N GLU A 141 1.59 -20.59 -8.32
CA GLU A 141 0.27 -21.18 -8.54
C GLU A 141 -0.83 -20.26 -7.98
N PHE A 142 -1.39 -19.41 -8.83
CA PHE A 142 -2.42 -18.45 -8.43
C PHE A 142 -3.86 -19.01 -8.40
N SER A 143 -4.02 -20.33 -8.59
CA SER A 143 -5.34 -20.99 -8.71
C SER A 143 -6.18 -20.83 -7.44
N ILE A 144 -5.56 -20.99 -6.27
CA ILE A 144 -6.21 -20.80 -4.96
C ILE A 144 -6.69 -19.35 -4.80
N VAL A 145 -5.86 -18.37 -5.17
CA VAL A 145 -6.24 -16.95 -5.09
C VAL A 145 -7.42 -16.65 -6.02
N LYS A 146 -7.39 -17.19 -7.25
CA LYS A 146 -8.52 -17.08 -8.21
C LYS A 146 -9.79 -17.70 -7.65
N GLN A 147 -9.69 -18.85 -6.96
CA GLN A 147 -10.84 -19.48 -6.32
C GLN A 147 -11.40 -18.64 -5.17
N ILE A 148 -10.54 -18.09 -4.30
CA ILE A 148 -10.97 -17.17 -3.23
C ILE A 148 -11.66 -15.93 -3.82
N ILE A 149 -11.09 -15.34 -4.88
CA ILE A 149 -11.68 -14.20 -5.60
C ILE A 149 -13.11 -14.53 -6.06
N LYS A 150 -13.28 -15.72 -6.66
CA LYS A 150 -14.56 -16.19 -7.19
C LYS A 150 -15.57 -16.50 -6.08
N GLU A 151 -15.21 -17.32 -5.10
CA GLU A 151 -16.09 -17.75 -4.01
C GLU A 151 -16.55 -16.58 -3.14
N ARG A 152 -15.66 -15.60 -2.93
CA ARG A 152 -15.93 -14.43 -2.08
C ARG A 152 -16.35 -13.19 -2.86
N LEU A 153 -16.58 -13.33 -4.17
CA LEU A 153 -17.16 -12.31 -5.04
C LEU A 153 -16.36 -11.00 -5.08
N TYR A 154 -15.03 -11.09 -5.13
CA TYR A 154 -14.17 -9.93 -5.31
C TYR A 154 -14.25 -9.43 -6.76
N LYS A 155 -14.93 -8.29 -6.98
CA LYS A 155 -15.15 -7.72 -8.32
C LYS A 155 -13.96 -6.90 -8.83
N HIS A 156 -13.18 -6.35 -7.92
CA HIS A 156 -12.06 -5.47 -8.24
C HIS A 156 -10.78 -6.01 -7.63
N THR A 157 -9.69 -6.01 -8.41
CA THR A 157 -8.36 -6.39 -7.95
C THR A 157 -7.34 -5.37 -8.40
N ASP A 158 -6.30 -5.18 -7.61
CA ASP A 158 -5.20 -4.28 -7.91
C ASP A 158 -3.88 -4.83 -7.37
N GLU A 159 -2.76 -4.37 -7.93
CA GLU A 159 -1.44 -4.65 -7.40
C GLU A 159 -0.69 -3.35 -7.13
N VAL A 160 -0.27 -3.17 -5.89
CA VAL A 160 0.46 -1.98 -5.46
C VAL A 160 1.85 -2.35 -4.98
N ARG A 161 2.85 -1.57 -5.37
CA ARG A 161 4.20 -1.58 -4.79
C ARG A 161 4.34 -0.35 -3.89
N ILE A 162 4.80 -0.56 -2.67
CA ILE A 162 4.89 0.47 -1.64
C ILE A 162 6.31 0.42 -1.07
N SER A 163 6.97 1.57 -1.06
CA SER A 163 8.19 1.87 -0.30
C SER A 163 8.14 3.33 0.12
N GLN A 164 9.05 3.78 0.98
CA GLN A 164 9.22 5.21 1.29
C GLN A 164 9.52 6.06 0.05
N THR A 165 10.03 5.49 -1.05
CA THR A 165 10.44 6.23 -2.25
C THR A 165 9.54 6.02 -3.47
N ALA A 166 8.79 4.92 -3.55
CA ALA A 166 8.04 4.53 -4.75
C ALA A 166 6.59 5.01 -4.79
N LYS A 167 6.04 5.48 -3.65
CA LYS A 167 4.68 6.02 -3.54
C LYS A 167 4.72 7.47 -3.07
N ASP A 168 3.59 8.15 -3.23
CA ASP A 168 3.45 9.49 -2.70
C ASP A 168 3.48 9.45 -1.15
N ASP A 169 4.14 10.40 -0.50
CA ASP A 169 4.26 10.47 0.97
C ASP A 169 2.89 10.48 1.67
N THR A 170 1.87 11.02 1.02
CA THR A 170 0.50 11.05 1.54
C THR A 170 -0.17 9.67 1.51
N PHE A 171 0.27 8.74 0.68
CA PHE A 171 -0.24 7.37 0.63
C PHE A 171 0.15 6.63 1.90
N LEU A 172 1.41 6.69 2.34
CA LEU A 172 1.85 6.03 3.58
C LEU A 172 1.09 6.57 4.79
N VAL A 173 0.91 7.90 4.86
CA VAL A 173 0.10 8.52 5.92
C VAL A 173 -1.36 8.04 5.87
N ARG A 174 -1.98 8.00 4.68
CA ARG A 174 -3.35 7.50 4.51
C ARG A 174 -3.49 6.02 4.86
N TRP A 175 -2.52 5.20 4.49
CA TRP A 175 -2.50 3.77 4.79
C TRP A 175 -2.31 3.50 6.29
N PHE A 176 -1.53 4.35 6.97
CA PHE A 176 -1.28 4.26 8.41
C PHE A 176 -2.37 4.88 9.29
N ASN A 177 -3.16 5.82 8.78
CA ASN A 177 -4.29 6.35 9.53
C ASN A 177 -5.25 5.22 9.91
N GLU A 178 -5.73 5.20 11.15
CA GLU A 178 -6.68 4.17 11.58
C GLU A 178 -8.01 4.31 10.83
N HIS A 179 -8.41 3.24 10.16
CA HIS A 179 -9.59 3.20 9.31
C HIS A 179 -10.22 1.81 9.27
N TYR A 180 -11.41 1.71 8.67
CA TYR A 180 -11.97 0.44 8.19
C TYR A 180 -12.48 0.61 6.76
N ASN A 181 -12.93 -0.48 6.15
CA ASN A 181 -13.56 -0.47 4.83
C ASN A 181 -14.96 -1.08 4.90
N GLU A 182 -15.87 -0.62 4.04
CA GLU A 182 -17.27 -1.10 4.02
C GLU A 182 -17.38 -2.56 3.58
N ASP A 183 -16.40 -3.01 2.79
CA ASP A 183 -16.32 -4.35 2.22
C ASP A 183 -15.21 -5.18 2.88
N GLU A 184 -15.30 -6.50 2.74
CA GLU A 184 -14.20 -7.42 3.02
C GLU A 184 -13.01 -7.13 2.09
N GLN A 185 -11.79 -7.27 2.61
CA GLN A 185 -10.56 -6.98 1.87
C GLN A 185 -9.63 -8.17 1.85
N LEU A 186 -9.17 -8.52 0.65
CA LEU A 186 -8.11 -9.50 0.45
C LEU A 186 -6.77 -8.76 0.28
N ARG A 187 -5.73 -9.24 0.96
CA ARG A 187 -4.35 -8.75 0.83
C ARG A 187 -3.41 -9.94 0.74
N LEU A 188 -2.71 -10.08 -0.38
CA LEU A 188 -1.64 -11.06 -0.58
C LEU A 188 -0.32 -10.33 -0.76
N VAL A 189 0.70 -10.70 0.02
CA VAL A 189 2.05 -10.20 -0.19
C VAL A 189 2.72 -10.99 -1.31
N LEU A 190 2.97 -10.32 -2.44
CA LEU A 190 3.69 -10.87 -3.58
C LEU A 190 5.21 -10.78 -3.41
N ASP A 191 5.68 -9.77 -2.70
CA ASP A 191 7.11 -9.53 -2.45
C ASP A 191 7.29 -8.59 -1.25
N GLY A 192 8.43 -8.68 -0.57
CA GLY A 192 8.76 -7.89 0.61
C GLY A 192 7.93 -8.24 1.85
N SER A 193 7.68 -7.24 2.69
CA SER A 193 6.99 -7.40 3.97
C SER A 193 6.40 -6.10 4.51
N CYS A 194 5.38 -6.20 5.36
CA CYS A 194 4.71 -5.05 5.96
C CYS A 194 4.01 -5.41 7.27
N TYR A 195 3.55 -4.39 7.99
CA TYR A 195 2.68 -4.56 9.15
C TYR A 195 1.24 -4.17 8.85
N PHE A 196 0.31 -4.95 9.38
CA PHE A 196 -1.08 -4.55 9.56
C PHE A 196 -1.40 -4.54 11.06
N ASP A 197 -1.77 -3.36 11.58
CA ASP A 197 -2.22 -3.24 12.95
C ASP A 197 -3.75 -3.32 12.98
N ILE A 198 -4.31 -4.12 13.89
CA ILE A 198 -5.74 -4.30 14.10
C ILE A 198 -6.13 -4.01 15.55
N ARG A 199 -7.40 -3.70 15.80
CA ARG A 199 -7.93 -3.56 17.16
C ARG A 199 -8.38 -4.90 17.74
N SER A 200 -7.85 -5.24 18.91
CA SER A 200 -8.40 -6.27 19.78
C SER A 200 -9.77 -5.87 20.35
N VAL A 201 -10.49 -6.82 20.94
CA VAL A 201 -11.78 -6.58 21.64
C VAL A 201 -11.67 -5.50 22.73
N ARG A 202 -10.48 -5.33 23.32
CA ARG A 202 -10.21 -4.33 24.37
C ARG A 202 -9.60 -3.04 23.81
N GLU A 203 -9.77 -2.77 22.52
CA GLU A 203 -9.27 -1.58 21.83
C GLU A 203 -7.74 -1.40 21.95
N LYS A 204 -6.99 -2.49 22.15
CA LYS A 204 -5.53 -2.51 22.09
C LYS A 204 -5.05 -2.92 20.70
N TRP A 205 -3.96 -2.32 20.23
CA TRP A 205 -3.36 -2.66 18.95
C TRP A 205 -2.66 -4.01 18.99
N ILE A 206 -2.99 -4.84 18.02
CA ILE A 206 -2.26 -6.05 17.67
C ILE A 206 -1.61 -5.80 16.31
N ARG A 207 -0.30 -5.93 16.23
CA ARG A 207 0.46 -5.86 14.98
C ARG A 207 0.61 -7.25 14.40
N ILE A 208 0.30 -7.38 13.12
CA ILE A 208 0.49 -8.58 12.30
C ILE A 208 1.63 -8.29 11.33
N HIS A 209 2.66 -9.13 11.31
CA HIS A 209 3.74 -9.06 10.33
C HIS A 209 3.40 -9.96 9.14
N LEU A 210 3.12 -9.34 8.01
CA LEU A 210 2.87 -10.04 6.75
C LEU A 210 4.15 -10.10 5.93
N GLN A 211 4.45 -11.29 5.45
CA GLN A 211 5.58 -11.59 4.59
C GLN A 211 5.10 -12.19 3.27
N THR A 212 6.00 -12.23 2.30
CA THR A 212 5.77 -12.85 0.98
C THR A 212 5.06 -14.20 1.10
N SER A 213 4.15 -14.49 0.18
CA SER A 213 3.27 -15.67 0.17
C SER A 213 2.15 -15.70 1.21
N GLN A 214 2.08 -14.76 2.16
CA GLN A 214 0.95 -14.69 3.09
C GLN A 214 -0.21 -13.89 2.50
N LEU A 215 -1.39 -14.50 2.51
CA LEU A 215 -2.67 -13.89 2.17
C LEU A 215 -3.52 -13.75 3.42
N ILE A 216 -4.00 -12.53 3.69
CA ILE A 216 -5.00 -12.30 4.71
C ILE A 216 -6.31 -11.78 4.12
N ILE A 217 -7.39 -12.13 4.80
CA ILE A 217 -8.71 -11.54 4.60
C ILE A 217 -9.03 -10.71 5.84
N ILE A 218 -9.37 -9.43 5.62
CA ILE A 218 -9.77 -8.47 6.64
C ILE A 218 -11.27 -8.24 6.52
N PRO A 219 -12.05 -8.42 7.59
CA PRO A 219 -13.49 -8.30 7.51
C PRO A 219 -13.93 -6.83 7.43
N ALA A 220 -15.04 -6.59 6.74
CA ALA A 220 -15.71 -5.28 6.70
C ALA A 220 -15.94 -4.73 8.13
N GLY A 221 -15.70 -3.44 8.34
CA GLY A 221 -15.98 -2.75 9.60
C GLY A 221 -14.94 -2.95 10.73
N MET A 222 -13.86 -3.71 10.50
CA MET A 222 -12.74 -3.82 11.45
C MET A 222 -11.81 -2.61 11.34
N TYR A 223 -11.53 -1.93 12.46
CA TYR A 223 -10.50 -0.91 12.51
C TYR A 223 -9.11 -1.53 12.38
N HIS A 224 -8.35 -1.02 11.41
CA HIS A 224 -6.99 -1.41 11.12
C HIS A 224 -6.19 -0.25 10.52
N ARG A 225 -4.90 -0.48 10.32
CA ARG A 225 -3.98 0.37 9.54
C ARG A 225 -2.84 -0.47 8.99
N GLY A 226 -2.23 -0.03 7.90
CA GLY A 226 -1.04 -0.66 7.36
C GLY A 226 0.18 0.26 7.42
N THR A 227 1.37 -0.34 7.52
CA THR A 227 2.65 0.38 7.42
C THR A 227 3.71 -0.55 6.87
N LEU A 228 4.77 0.04 6.30
CA LEU A 228 6.01 -0.67 6.02
C LEU A 228 6.64 -1.16 7.33
N ASP A 229 7.48 -2.17 7.23
CA ASP A 229 8.45 -2.52 8.26
C ASP A 229 9.84 -1.95 7.90
N GLU A 230 10.86 -2.34 8.63
CA GLU A 230 12.24 -1.87 8.43
C GLU A 230 12.85 -2.28 7.08
N ASN A 231 12.24 -3.21 6.33
CA ASN A 231 12.70 -3.58 4.98
C ASN A 231 12.25 -2.58 3.91
N ASP A 232 11.36 -1.64 4.25
CA ASP A 232 10.96 -0.51 3.41
C ASP A 232 10.38 -0.89 2.03
N TYR A 233 9.86 -2.11 1.87
CA TYR A 233 9.26 -2.51 0.61
C TYR A 233 8.23 -3.62 0.77
N VAL A 234 7.10 -3.45 0.08
CA VAL A 234 6.11 -4.49 -0.11
C VAL A 234 5.40 -4.37 -1.46
N ALA A 235 5.17 -5.51 -2.12
CA ALA A 235 4.24 -5.63 -3.22
C ALA A 235 2.98 -6.38 -2.74
N LEU A 236 1.82 -5.74 -2.83
CA LEU A 236 0.54 -6.29 -2.38
C LEU A 236 -0.39 -6.49 -3.57
N PHE A 237 -0.89 -7.71 -3.74
CA PHE A 237 -2.10 -7.98 -4.50
C PHE A 237 -3.31 -7.78 -3.59
N GLN A 238 -4.30 -7.01 -4.05
CA GLN A 238 -5.44 -6.58 -3.26
C GLN A 238 -6.74 -6.93 -3.97
N GLY A 239 -7.74 -7.39 -3.22
CA GLY A 239 -9.11 -7.62 -3.70
C GLY A 239 -10.13 -6.80 -2.93
N PHE A 240 -11.16 -6.33 -3.64
CA PHE A 240 -12.31 -5.59 -3.10
C PHE A 240 -13.63 -6.14 -3.69
N GLN A 241 -14.67 -6.27 -2.86
CA GLN A 241 -15.96 -6.82 -3.28
C GLN A 241 -16.77 -5.81 -4.11
N GLU A 242 -17.01 -4.61 -3.58
CA GLU A 242 -17.82 -3.57 -4.28
C GLU A 242 -17.00 -2.32 -4.59
N SER A 243 -16.12 -1.92 -3.67
CA SER A 243 -15.28 -0.73 -3.84
C SER A 243 -14.30 -0.88 -5.01
N PRO A 244 -14.21 0.09 -5.95
CA PRO A 244 -13.34 -0.02 -7.12
C PRO A 244 -11.85 0.17 -6.81
N ARG A 245 -11.54 0.68 -5.60
CA ARG A 245 -10.19 0.93 -5.09
C ARG A 245 -10.20 1.02 -3.57
N PHE A 246 -9.05 1.31 -2.98
CA PHE A 246 -8.93 1.64 -1.55
C PHE A 246 -9.72 2.93 -1.21
N VAL A 247 -10.82 2.77 -0.46
CA VAL A 247 -11.69 3.87 0.01
C VAL A 247 -11.92 3.72 1.52
N PRO A 248 -10.96 4.17 2.35
CA PRO A 248 -11.03 4.00 3.79
C PRO A 248 -12.05 4.94 4.45
N ILE A 249 -12.71 4.45 5.49
CA ILE A 249 -13.47 5.26 6.44
C ILE A 249 -12.61 5.46 7.68
N ASN A 250 -12.08 6.67 7.84
CA ASN A 250 -11.18 7.01 8.92
C ASN A 250 -11.94 7.06 10.25
N ARG A 251 -11.35 6.50 11.31
CA ARG A 251 -11.96 6.47 12.64
C ARG A 251 -12.35 7.85 13.22
N PRO A 252 -11.61 8.94 12.97
CA PRO A 252 -12.02 10.28 13.42
C PRO A 252 -13.28 10.83 12.75
N ASP A 253 -13.83 10.17 11.70
CA ASP A 253 -15.13 10.55 11.15
C ASP A 253 -16.23 10.29 12.18
N ASN A 254 -17.00 11.34 12.51
CA ASN A 254 -18.09 11.29 13.49
C ASN A 254 -19.15 10.22 13.21
N GLN A 255 -19.30 9.78 11.95
CA GLN A 255 -20.26 8.75 11.56
C GLN A 255 -19.62 7.36 11.40
N ALA A 256 -18.30 7.22 11.59
CA ALA A 256 -17.58 5.97 11.39
C ALA A 256 -18.18 4.82 12.23
N ASP A 257 -18.52 5.07 13.50
CA ASP A 257 -19.03 4.04 14.40
C ASP A 257 -20.52 3.69 14.23
N THR A 258 -21.28 4.49 13.48
CA THR A 258 -22.72 4.27 13.26
C THR A 258 -23.04 3.62 11.92
N ARG A 259 -22.06 3.44 11.02
CA ARG A 259 -22.30 2.81 9.73
C ARG A 259 -22.63 1.33 9.86
N LYS A 260 -23.41 0.82 8.90
CA LYS A 260 -23.91 -0.55 8.87
C LYS A 260 -22.79 -1.60 8.91
N SER A 261 -21.72 -1.41 8.15
CA SER A 261 -20.56 -2.33 8.12
C SER A 261 -19.90 -2.46 9.51
N ARG A 262 -19.68 -1.32 10.19
CA ARG A 262 -19.12 -1.27 11.54
C ARG A 262 -20.05 -1.89 12.59
N LEU A 263 -21.33 -1.57 12.56
CA LEU A 263 -22.32 -2.17 13.47
C LEU A 263 -22.43 -3.69 13.29
N ASN A 264 -22.43 -4.17 12.04
CA ASN A 264 -22.44 -5.59 11.73
C ASN A 264 -21.18 -6.30 12.25
N TYR A 265 -20.00 -5.69 12.09
CA TYR A 265 -18.76 -6.20 12.67
C TYR A 265 -18.86 -6.34 14.19
N LEU A 266 -19.32 -5.29 14.88
CA LEU A 266 -19.49 -5.31 16.34
C LEU A 266 -20.50 -6.36 16.81
N MET A 267 -21.58 -6.59 16.06
CA MET A 267 -22.53 -7.67 16.34
C MET A 267 -21.87 -9.05 16.25
N LYS A 268 -21.09 -9.31 15.20
CA LYS A 268 -20.33 -10.56 15.05
C LYS A 268 -19.26 -10.72 16.13
N LEU A 269 -18.59 -9.63 16.50
CA LEU A 269 -17.58 -9.63 17.55
C LEU A 269 -18.19 -10.01 18.91
N LYS A 270 -19.41 -9.56 19.21
CA LYS A 270 -20.15 -9.96 20.42
C LYS A 270 -20.51 -11.45 20.46
N LYS A 271 -20.67 -12.10 19.30
CA LYS A 271 -20.88 -13.55 19.23
C LYS A 271 -19.60 -14.36 19.48
N GLY A 272 -18.44 -13.70 19.48
CA GLY A 272 -17.16 -14.27 19.92
C GLY A 272 -16.29 -14.89 18.84
N ASN A 273 -16.80 -15.09 17.62
CA ASN A 273 -16.00 -15.59 16.50
C ASN A 273 -16.45 -14.97 15.17
N VAL A 274 -15.79 -13.89 14.74
CA VAL A 274 -16.16 -13.15 13.53
C VAL A 274 -15.90 -13.96 12.27
N ALA A 275 -14.79 -14.70 12.17
CA ALA A 275 -14.48 -15.49 10.97
C ALA A 275 -15.51 -16.60 10.74
N ALA A 276 -15.93 -17.30 11.80
CA ALA A 276 -16.99 -18.31 11.70
C ALA A 276 -18.33 -17.72 11.22
N GLU A 277 -18.68 -16.52 11.71
CA GLU A 277 -19.88 -15.79 11.26
C GLU A 277 -19.78 -15.27 9.82
N LEU A 278 -18.58 -15.28 9.22
CA LEU A 278 -18.32 -14.95 7.82
C LEU A 278 -18.24 -16.20 6.92
N GLY A 279 -18.56 -17.37 7.47
CA GLY A 279 -18.58 -18.65 6.76
C GLY A 279 -17.22 -19.33 6.65
N PHE A 280 -16.21 -18.86 7.38
CA PHE A 280 -14.95 -19.60 7.50
C PHE A 280 -15.11 -20.68 8.57
N HIS A 281 -15.17 -21.92 8.12
CA HIS A 281 -15.30 -23.08 9.00
C HIS A 281 -13.99 -23.86 9.08
N VAL A 282 -13.88 -24.63 10.15
CA VAL A 282 -12.76 -25.51 10.46
C VAL A 282 -13.06 -26.91 9.94
#